data_AF-A0A374ARE1-F1
#
_entry.id   AF-A0A374ARE1-F1
#
_cell.length_a   1.000
_cell.length_b   1.000
_cell.length_c   1.000
_cell.angle_alpha   90.00
_cell.angle_beta   90.00
_cell.angle_gamma   90.00
#
_symmetry.space_group_name_H-M   'P 1'
#
loop_
_entity.id
_entity.type
_entity.pdbx_description
1 polymer ?
#
loop_
_entity_poly.entity_id
_entity_poly.type
_entity_poly.pdbx_seq_one_letter_code
_entity_poly.pdbx_strand_id
1 'polypeptide(L)'
;MEVSMRFADEDLPEIKSGLYELEIGLNTGIREDGTEKQSKETIHLVAAAKRFSMDPGEVYSVYPAAGSEGEFSNCLPHIVFSRGTLPWEFGCRDGSPGLAVFLCTEDEGVKKRAMKTAEVCCQKEQGIFVSEHLRLQNSDAETGDETCEIVDIPLKLFRRLCTDPEERKLLTHVRQVKLDDKVTDPLVKNGTFSCLVSNRYPKEPEEKGEKTAHKVYVVSLKEYEGITIPENAEFVRLICLYTWEFAVTKEPCDFRAALKRISPGVLKRAVNPEGKPGELLDILSRGYCPVNHDVRDGSKTVSWYRGPWIPYGEKQMKPRYRIFSDEFYFYDPDCGMMDVSYACAWQLGRMVSMNHLTVCRELVSWRLDHCSEAAKNFQQSQLLDRIPAEGKDVGEQLINACVRAAGQLVAGKGDEDDGAMDSGEL
;
A
#
# COMPACT_ATOMS: atom_id res chain seq x y z
N MET A 1 -0.23 32.82 -14.85
CA MET A 1 -0.38 31.36 -14.68
C MET A 1 1.02 30.79 -14.48
N GLU A 2 1.38 30.41 -13.26
CA GLU A 2 2.62 29.65 -13.05
C GLU A 2 2.41 28.26 -13.66
N VAL A 3 3.19 27.92 -14.67
CA VAL A 3 3.12 26.62 -15.33
C VAL A 3 3.73 25.57 -14.39
N SER A 4 2.92 24.63 -13.90
CA SER A 4 3.33 23.59 -12.96
C SER A 4 4.17 22.47 -13.58
N MET A 5 4.06 22.30 -14.91
CA MET A 5 4.75 21.26 -15.67
C MET A 5 5.18 21.76 -17.05
N ARG A 6 6.45 21.53 -17.42
CA ARG A 6 7.00 21.81 -18.73
C ARG A 6 7.50 20.52 -19.38
N PHE A 7 7.41 20.48 -20.70
CA PHE A 7 7.97 19.42 -21.53
C PHE A 7 9.09 20.02 -22.36
N ALA A 8 10.19 19.27 -22.49
CA ALA A 8 11.27 19.60 -23.41
C ALA A 8 11.61 18.35 -24.23
N ASP A 9 12.05 18.55 -25.46
CA ASP A 9 12.34 17.45 -26.38
C ASP A 9 13.58 16.67 -25.93
N GLU A 10 14.59 17.38 -25.40
CA GLU A 10 15.84 16.79 -24.94
C GLU A 10 16.45 17.52 -23.74
N ASP A 11 17.27 16.80 -22.99
CA ASP A 11 18.18 17.33 -21.97
C ASP A 11 19.55 16.70 -22.23
N LEU A 12 20.49 17.48 -22.77
CA LEU A 12 21.80 16.98 -23.18
C LEU A 12 22.80 17.15 -22.04
N PRO A 13 23.65 16.14 -21.79
CA PRO A 13 24.69 16.27 -20.76
C PRO A 13 25.70 17.35 -21.15
N GLU A 14 26.08 18.19 -20.17
CA GLU A 14 27.09 19.25 -20.37
C GLU A 14 28.46 18.68 -20.77
N ILE A 15 28.80 17.50 -20.24
CA ILE A 15 30.02 16.75 -20.53
C ILE A 15 29.61 15.34 -20.97
N LYS A 16 30.03 14.93 -22.16
CA LYS A 16 29.79 13.58 -22.69
C LYS A 16 30.82 12.60 -22.14
N SER A 17 30.51 11.32 -22.13
CA SER A 17 31.53 10.32 -21.82
C SER A 17 32.62 10.31 -22.89
N GLY A 18 33.89 10.30 -22.48
CA GLY A 18 35.01 10.34 -23.39
C GLY A 18 36.34 10.74 -22.76
N LEU A 19 37.36 10.82 -23.60
CA LEU A 19 38.69 11.31 -23.26
C LEU A 19 38.74 12.82 -23.51
N TYR A 20 39.17 13.57 -22.51
CA TYR A 20 39.30 15.02 -22.55
C TYR A 20 40.75 15.41 -22.33
N GLU A 21 41.20 16.41 -23.07
CA GLU A 21 42.51 17.01 -22.92
C GLU A 21 42.31 18.47 -22.46
N LEU A 22 42.83 18.78 -21.27
CA LEU A 22 42.79 20.13 -20.70
C LEU A 22 44.18 20.74 -20.79
N GLU A 23 44.32 21.75 -21.63
CA GLU A 23 45.52 22.59 -21.67
C GLU A 23 45.39 23.70 -20.62
N ILE A 24 46.25 23.66 -19.62
CA ILE A 24 46.33 24.66 -18.54
C ILE A 24 47.51 25.59 -18.83
N GLY A 25 47.20 26.83 -19.20
CA GLY A 25 48.18 27.90 -19.29
C GLY A 25 48.28 28.68 -17.98
N LEU A 26 49.46 28.72 -17.38
CA LEU A 26 49.75 29.63 -16.26
C LEU A 26 50.59 30.80 -16.78
N ASN A 27 50.00 32.00 -16.72
CA ASN A 27 50.74 33.24 -16.89
C ASN A 27 51.05 33.82 -15.52
N THR A 28 52.34 33.84 -15.16
CA THR A 28 52.80 34.32 -13.86
C THR A 28 53.00 35.83 -13.80
N GLY A 29 52.95 36.53 -14.95
CA GLY A 29 53.28 37.96 -15.05
C GLY A 29 54.76 38.27 -14.79
N ILE A 30 55.60 37.26 -14.54
CA ILE A 30 57.04 37.41 -14.30
C ILE A 30 57.75 37.55 -15.65
N ARG A 31 58.55 38.61 -15.79
CA ARG A 31 59.34 38.87 -17.01
C ARG A 31 60.81 38.54 -16.78
N GLU A 32 61.40 37.79 -17.71
CA GLU A 32 62.83 37.49 -17.79
C GLU A 32 63.26 37.79 -19.23
N ASP A 33 64.31 38.60 -19.41
CA ASP A 33 64.81 39.07 -20.72
C ASP A 33 63.76 39.73 -21.65
N GLY A 34 62.78 40.44 -21.07
CA GLY A 34 61.75 41.15 -21.83
C GLY A 34 60.58 40.28 -22.31
N THR A 35 60.63 38.97 -22.05
CA THR A 35 59.56 38.01 -22.33
C THR A 35 58.86 37.55 -21.06
N GLU A 36 57.54 37.41 -21.12
CA GLU A 36 56.70 36.95 -20.01
C GLU A 36 56.74 35.42 -19.93
N LYS A 37 57.03 34.87 -18.73
CA LYS A 37 57.03 33.41 -18.52
C LYS A 37 55.61 32.87 -18.57
N GLN A 38 55.36 32.07 -19.59
CA GLN A 38 54.16 31.24 -19.72
C GLN A 38 54.58 29.78 -19.57
N SER A 39 53.91 29.05 -18.68
CA SER A 39 53.99 27.59 -18.64
C SER A 39 52.67 27.01 -19.14
N LYS A 40 52.78 25.92 -19.89
CA LYS A 40 51.63 25.15 -20.35
C LYS A 40 51.79 23.73 -19.85
N GLU A 41 50.72 23.19 -19.26
CA GLU A 41 50.63 21.79 -18.87
C GLU A 41 49.38 21.18 -19.50
N THR A 42 49.46 19.91 -19.87
CA THR A 42 48.35 19.18 -20.48
C THR A 42 47.91 18.08 -19.53
N ILE A 43 46.62 18.09 -19.15
CA ILE A 43 46.01 17.07 -18.30
C ILE A 43 45.02 16.27 -19.13
N HIS A 44 45.18 14.95 -19.13
CA HIS A 44 44.21 14.03 -19.72
C HIS A 44 43.22 13.57 -18.64
N LEU A 45 41.92 13.76 -18.90
CA LEU A 45 40.82 13.33 -18.05
C LEU A 45 39.94 12.34 -18.79
N VAL A 46 39.29 11.44 -18.05
CA VAL A 46 38.29 10.52 -18.60
C VAL A 46 36.96 10.79 -17.91
N ALA A 47 35.97 11.21 -18.69
CA ALA A 47 34.58 11.26 -18.22
C ALA A 47 33.99 9.86 -18.38
N ALA A 48 34.07 9.06 -17.32
CA ALA A 48 33.59 7.68 -17.33
C ALA A 48 32.07 7.60 -17.12
N ALA A 49 31.40 6.71 -17.84
CA ALA A 49 29.96 6.44 -17.67
C ALA A 49 29.64 4.95 -17.83
N LYS A 50 28.55 4.50 -17.21
CA LYS A 50 28.12 3.10 -17.28
C LYS A 50 27.29 2.83 -18.53
N ARG A 51 27.82 2.05 -19.48
CA ARG A 51 27.17 1.79 -20.78
C ARG A 51 26.50 0.42 -20.86
N PHE A 52 26.97 -0.54 -20.06
CA PHE A 52 26.50 -1.92 -20.06
C PHE A 52 25.53 -2.20 -18.92
N SER A 53 25.43 -1.30 -17.95
CA SER A 53 24.59 -1.42 -16.77
C SER A 53 23.97 -0.08 -16.38
N MET A 54 22.89 -0.13 -15.61
CA MET A 54 22.24 1.06 -15.06
C MET A 54 21.94 0.82 -13.59
N ASP A 55 22.14 1.85 -12.76
CA ASP A 55 21.74 1.78 -11.35
C ASP A 55 20.20 1.73 -11.27
N PRO A 56 19.61 0.74 -10.57
CA PRO A 56 18.16 0.68 -10.38
C PRO A 56 17.56 1.96 -9.77
N GLY A 57 18.33 2.72 -9.00
CA GLY A 57 17.92 4.01 -8.42
C GLY A 57 17.71 5.13 -9.45
N GLU A 58 18.17 4.95 -10.69
CA GLU A 58 17.87 5.87 -11.79
C GLU A 58 16.41 5.79 -12.24
N VAL A 59 15.73 4.67 -11.98
CA VAL A 59 14.32 4.49 -12.35
C VAL A 59 13.43 5.15 -11.31
N TYR A 60 12.73 6.21 -11.73
CA TYR A 60 11.75 6.87 -10.89
C TYR A 60 10.42 6.10 -10.86
N SER A 61 9.93 5.69 -12.03
CA SER A 61 8.71 4.88 -12.13
C SER A 61 8.60 4.17 -13.49
N VAL A 62 7.77 3.14 -13.52
CA VAL A 62 7.35 2.45 -14.75
C VAL A 62 5.83 2.36 -14.81
N TYR A 63 5.30 2.35 -16.02
CA TYR A 63 3.90 2.09 -16.26
C TYR A 63 3.74 1.16 -17.48
N PRO A 64 2.88 0.12 -17.41
CA PRO A 64 2.19 -0.39 -16.22
C PRO A 64 3.16 -0.75 -15.09
N ALA A 65 2.67 -0.70 -13.85
CA ALA A 65 3.51 -0.97 -12.69
C ALA A 65 4.05 -2.42 -12.74
N ALA A 66 5.28 -2.62 -12.28
CA ALA A 66 5.92 -3.93 -12.26
C ALA A 66 5.07 -4.94 -11.46
N GLY A 67 4.80 -6.10 -12.05
CA GLY A 67 3.97 -7.17 -11.47
C GLY A 67 2.47 -6.86 -11.43
N SER A 68 2.02 -5.75 -12.04
CA SER A 68 0.58 -5.41 -12.05
C SER A 68 -0.20 -6.18 -13.11
N GLU A 69 -1.49 -6.37 -12.85
CA GLU A 69 -2.46 -6.95 -13.78
C GLU A 69 -3.62 -5.98 -14.00
N GLY A 70 -4.03 -5.76 -15.24
CA GLY A 70 -5.14 -4.84 -15.53
C GLY A 70 -5.39 -4.59 -17.02
N GLU A 71 -6.31 -3.66 -17.29
CA GLU A 71 -6.69 -3.26 -18.64
C GLU A 71 -5.68 -2.26 -19.20
N PHE A 72 -4.54 -2.76 -19.68
CA PHE A 72 -3.46 -1.92 -20.23
C PHE A 72 -3.38 -1.93 -21.77
N SER A 73 -4.35 -2.53 -22.46
CA SER A 73 -4.35 -2.64 -23.95
C SER A 73 -4.28 -1.29 -24.65
N ASN A 74 -4.80 -0.23 -24.04
CA ASN A 74 -4.84 1.13 -24.59
C ASN A 74 -3.73 2.05 -24.04
N CYS A 75 -2.70 1.51 -23.37
CA CYS A 75 -1.58 2.29 -22.88
C CYS A 75 -0.26 1.85 -23.49
N LEU A 76 0.58 2.81 -23.90
CA LEU A 76 1.96 2.54 -24.29
C LEU A 76 2.82 2.42 -23.02
N PRO A 77 3.47 1.26 -22.80
CA PRO A 77 4.38 1.11 -21.68
C PRO A 77 5.50 2.14 -21.73
N HIS A 78 5.85 2.69 -20.58
CA HIS A 78 6.87 3.72 -20.48
C HIS A 78 7.61 3.64 -19.14
N ILE A 79 8.82 4.18 -19.17
CA ILE A 79 9.71 4.30 -18.01
C ILE A 79 10.08 5.77 -17.82
N VAL A 80 10.16 6.20 -16.57
CA VAL A 80 10.58 7.53 -16.16
C VAL A 80 11.86 7.40 -15.36
N PHE A 81 12.89 8.15 -15.74
CA PHE A 81 14.16 8.21 -15.03
C PHE A 81 14.27 9.48 -14.19
N SER A 82 14.92 9.36 -13.03
CA SER A 82 15.24 10.45 -12.11
C SER A 82 16.21 11.47 -12.71
N ARG A 83 16.94 11.09 -13.76
CA ARG A 83 17.93 11.90 -14.46
C ARG A 83 17.43 12.29 -15.85
N GLY A 84 17.35 13.59 -16.11
CA GLY A 84 16.91 14.14 -17.38
C GLY A 84 17.81 13.74 -18.55
N THR A 85 19.13 13.71 -18.36
CA THR A 85 20.11 13.48 -19.43
C THR A 85 20.29 12.03 -19.86
N LEU A 86 19.85 11.06 -19.04
CA LEU A 86 20.20 9.64 -19.18
C LEU A 86 20.00 9.06 -20.60
N PRO A 87 18.89 9.34 -21.32
CA PRO A 87 18.67 8.78 -22.66
C PRO A 87 19.64 9.32 -23.73
N TRP A 88 20.26 10.47 -23.48
CA TRP A 88 21.18 11.19 -24.37
C TRP A 88 22.65 11.03 -23.99
N GLU A 89 22.98 10.50 -22.81
CA GLU A 89 24.37 10.26 -22.37
C GLU A 89 25.13 9.35 -23.34
N PHE A 90 24.43 8.37 -23.90
CA PHE A 90 24.90 7.51 -24.97
C PHE A 90 24.08 7.72 -26.25
N GLY A 91 23.78 8.97 -26.59
CA GLY A 91 23.06 9.33 -27.80
C GLY A 91 23.75 8.85 -29.09
N CYS A 92 22.93 8.67 -30.12
CA CYS A 92 23.33 8.35 -31.48
C CYS A 92 24.00 9.56 -32.17
N ARG A 93 24.74 9.33 -33.27
CA ARG A 93 25.44 10.40 -34.01
C ARG A 93 24.48 11.41 -34.63
N ASP A 94 23.28 10.95 -34.99
CA ASP A 94 22.17 11.77 -35.49
C ASP A 94 21.46 12.63 -34.42
N GLY A 95 21.93 12.59 -33.17
CA GLY A 95 21.36 13.31 -32.03
C GLY A 95 20.15 12.63 -31.39
N SER A 96 19.69 11.50 -31.92
CA SER A 96 18.60 10.74 -31.31
C SER A 96 19.05 10.07 -29.99
N PRO A 97 18.12 9.84 -29.06
CA PRO A 97 18.39 9.05 -27.86
C PRO A 97 18.95 7.67 -28.21
N GLY A 98 19.91 7.19 -27.41
CA GLY A 98 20.53 5.89 -27.60
C GLY A 98 19.73 4.73 -27.02
N LEU A 99 18.66 5.02 -26.29
CA LEU A 99 17.84 4.04 -25.57
C LEU A 99 16.48 3.86 -26.23
N ALA A 100 15.90 2.67 -26.09
CA ALA A 100 14.55 2.36 -26.54
C ALA A 100 13.83 1.39 -25.59
N VAL A 101 12.50 1.39 -25.63
CA VAL A 101 11.63 0.53 -24.82
C VAL A 101 10.94 -0.50 -25.70
N PHE A 102 11.34 -1.76 -25.56
CA PHE A 102 10.82 -2.88 -26.33
C PHE A 102 9.80 -3.66 -25.52
N LEU A 103 8.59 -3.77 -26.06
CA LEU A 103 7.49 -4.54 -25.50
C LEU A 103 7.35 -5.88 -26.22
N CYS A 104 7.44 -6.97 -25.45
CA CYS A 104 7.38 -8.33 -25.95
C CYS A 104 6.36 -9.15 -25.15
N THR A 105 5.67 -10.09 -25.82
CA THR A 105 4.91 -11.15 -25.13
C THR A 105 5.81 -12.35 -24.86
N GLU A 106 5.44 -13.22 -23.91
CA GLU A 106 6.24 -14.40 -23.56
C GLU A 106 6.48 -15.35 -24.75
N ASP A 107 5.51 -15.46 -25.67
CA ASP A 107 5.59 -16.35 -26.83
C ASP A 107 6.47 -15.82 -27.99
N GLU A 108 7.03 -14.61 -27.87
CA GLU A 108 7.82 -14.02 -28.94
C GLU A 108 9.30 -14.42 -28.93
N GLY A 109 9.71 -15.32 -28.02
CA GLY A 109 11.01 -15.99 -28.09
C GLY A 109 12.23 -15.14 -27.74
N VAL A 110 12.04 -14.03 -27.01
CA VAL A 110 13.14 -13.21 -26.48
C VAL A 110 13.86 -13.95 -25.36
N LYS A 111 15.20 -14.01 -25.44
CA LYS A 111 16.04 -14.70 -24.44
C LYS A 111 16.87 -13.69 -23.66
N LYS A 112 16.60 -13.55 -22.36
CA LYS A 112 17.40 -12.73 -21.44
C LYS A 112 18.46 -13.59 -20.73
N ARG A 113 19.68 -13.08 -20.58
CA ARG A 113 20.71 -13.67 -19.71
C ARG A 113 21.73 -12.63 -19.23
N ALA A 114 22.41 -12.95 -18.14
CA ALA A 114 23.59 -12.23 -17.70
C ALA A 114 24.85 -12.79 -18.39
N MET A 115 25.77 -11.92 -18.79
CA MET A 115 27.06 -12.27 -19.40
C MET A 115 28.14 -11.30 -18.91
N LYS A 116 29.42 -11.70 -18.98
CA LYS A 116 30.50 -10.73 -18.74
C LYS A 116 30.57 -9.71 -19.88
N THR A 117 30.87 -8.46 -19.55
CA THR A 117 30.99 -7.38 -20.54
C THR A 117 32.00 -7.70 -21.64
N ALA A 118 33.14 -8.32 -21.28
CA ALA A 118 34.12 -8.77 -22.27
C ALA A 118 33.60 -9.87 -23.21
N GLU A 119 32.78 -10.80 -22.69
CA GLU A 119 32.19 -11.88 -23.50
C GLU A 119 31.17 -11.30 -24.49
N VAL A 120 30.32 -10.36 -24.05
CA VAL A 120 29.36 -9.67 -24.93
C VAL A 120 30.05 -8.96 -26.09
N CYS A 121 31.23 -8.37 -25.85
CA CYS A 121 31.97 -7.62 -26.87
C CYS A 121 32.77 -8.51 -27.83
N CYS A 122 33.25 -9.68 -27.38
CA CYS A 122 34.25 -10.47 -28.12
C CYS A 122 33.72 -11.81 -28.62
N GLN A 123 32.73 -12.40 -27.95
CA GLN A 123 32.24 -13.74 -28.27
C GLN A 123 31.23 -13.69 -29.41
N LYS A 124 31.56 -14.33 -30.53
CA LYS A 124 30.63 -14.55 -31.63
C LYS A 124 29.92 -15.88 -31.44
N GLU A 125 28.60 -15.85 -31.32
CA GLU A 125 27.74 -17.03 -31.26
C GLU A 125 27.06 -17.24 -32.62
N GLN A 126 26.96 -18.50 -33.05
CA GLN A 126 26.34 -18.83 -34.33
C GLN A 126 24.86 -18.44 -34.34
N GLY A 127 24.42 -17.73 -35.38
CA GLY A 127 23.02 -17.27 -35.51
C GLY A 127 22.67 -16.01 -34.72
N ILE A 128 23.59 -15.44 -33.93
CA ILE A 128 23.34 -14.22 -33.15
C ILE A 128 24.19 -13.08 -33.71
N PHE A 129 23.54 -12.00 -34.13
CA PHE A 129 24.21 -10.79 -34.56
C PHE A 129 24.55 -9.89 -33.37
N VAL A 130 25.82 -9.48 -33.33
CA VAL A 130 26.35 -8.48 -32.40
C VAL A 130 27.10 -7.44 -33.22
N SER A 131 26.83 -6.15 -32.98
CA SER A 131 27.53 -5.06 -33.68
C SER A 131 29.03 -5.11 -33.44
N GLU A 132 29.84 -4.91 -34.49
CA GLU A 132 31.30 -4.83 -34.35
C GLU A 132 31.77 -3.58 -33.58
N HIS A 133 30.90 -2.59 -33.44
CA HIS A 133 31.12 -1.38 -32.66
C HIS A 133 30.84 -1.59 -31.16
N LEU A 134 30.23 -2.71 -30.78
CA LEU A 134 30.02 -3.08 -29.39
C LEU A 134 31.32 -3.63 -28.78
N ARG A 135 32.20 -2.71 -28.36
CA ARG A 135 33.48 -3.01 -27.72
C ARG A 135 33.65 -2.15 -26.47
N LEU A 136 34.40 -2.66 -25.49
CA LEU A 136 34.85 -1.89 -24.33
C LEU A 136 35.72 -0.71 -24.77
N GLN A 137 35.47 0.45 -24.17
CA GLN A 137 36.15 1.72 -24.42
C GLN A 137 36.84 2.19 -23.14
N ASN A 138 37.89 3.00 -23.27
CA ASN A 138 38.61 3.54 -22.10
C ASN A 138 37.74 4.49 -21.25
N SER A 139 36.64 4.98 -21.81
CA SER A 139 35.66 5.82 -21.12
C SER A 139 34.48 5.05 -20.53
N ASP A 140 34.42 3.73 -20.71
CA ASP A 140 33.43 2.91 -20.00
C ASP A 140 33.86 2.79 -18.53
N ALA A 141 32.91 3.02 -17.62
CA ALA A 141 33.15 2.84 -16.19
C ALA A 141 33.23 1.36 -15.80
N GLU A 142 32.62 0.47 -16.60
CA GLU A 142 32.65 -0.97 -16.37
C GLU A 142 33.91 -1.64 -16.90
N THR A 143 34.38 -2.63 -16.15
CA THR A 143 35.45 -3.54 -16.57
C THR A 143 34.90 -4.74 -17.34
N GLY A 144 35.78 -5.44 -18.06
CA GLY A 144 35.39 -6.63 -18.83
C GLY A 144 34.89 -7.81 -17.99
N ASP A 145 35.26 -7.86 -16.71
CA ASP A 145 34.85 -8.91 -15.77
C ASP A 145 33.49 -8.65 -15.10
N GLU A 146 32.97 -7.42 -15.17
CA GLU A 146 31.65 -7.10 -14.68
C GLU A 146 30.56 -7.77 -15.52
N THR A 147 29.47 -8.13 -14.85
CA THR A 147 28.33 -8.78 -15.49
C THR A 147 27.31 -7.74 -15.95
N CYS A 148 26.83 -7.88 -17.19
CA CYS A 148 25.74 -7.10 -17.74
C CYS A 148 24.59 -8.01 -18.19
N GLU A 149 23.39 -7.44 -18.25
CA GLU A 149 22.21 -8.12 -18.75
C GLU A 149 22.09 -7.89 -20.25
N ILE A 150 21.85 -8.96 -21.00
CA ILE A 150 21.62 -8.89 -22.44
C ILE A 150 20.31 -9.57 -22.81
N VAL A 151 19.76 -9.15 -23.95
CA VAL A 151 18.57 -9.75 -24.56
C VAL A 151 18.88 -10.12 -26.00
N ASP A 152 18.65 -11.39 -26.35
CA ASP A 152 18.65 -11.86 -27.73
C ASP A 152 17.22 -11.82 -28.26
N ILE A 153 16.99 -10.96 -29.25
CA ILE A 153 15.67 -10.72 -29.84
C ILE A 153 15.63 -11.37 -31.22
N PRO A 154 14.62 -12.20 -31.56
CA PRO A 154 14.49 -12.75 -32.89
C PRO A 154 14.52 -11.65 -33.96
N LEU A 155 15.27 -11.85 -35.05
CA LEU A 155 15.50 -10.82 -36.08
C LEU A 155 14.21 -10.21 -36.63
N LYS A 156 13.18 -11.04 -36.85
CA LYS A 156 11.86 -10.58 -37.32
C LYS A 156 11.17 -9.67 -36.31
N LEU A 157 11.29 -9.96 -35.02
CA LEU A 157 10.73 -9.12 -33.96
C LEU A 157 11.55 -7.83 -33.82
N PHE A 158 12.88 -7.92 -33.80
CA PHE A 158 13.76 -6.76 -33.74
C PHE A 158 13.43 -5.74 -34.84
N ARG A 159 13.26 -6.19 -36.09
CA ARG A 159 12.89 -5.31 -37.21
C ARG A 159 11.53 -4.61 -37.05
N ARG A 160 10.62 -5.16 -36.24
CA ARG A 160 9.31 -4.55 -35.95
C ARG A 160 9.36 -3.59 -34.76
N LEU A 161 10.24 -3.83 -33.79
CA LEU A 161 10.38 -3.02 -32.58
C LEU A 161 11.40 -1.90 -32.75
N CYS A 162 12.43 -2.10 -33.59
CA CYS A 162 13.49 -1.13 -33.80
C CYS A 162 12.90 0.18 -34.33
N THR A 163 13.08 1.22 -33.56
CA THR A 163 12.63 2.57 -33.84
C THR A 163 13.65 3.28 -34.72
N ASP A 164 13.19 4.01 -35.72
CA ASP A 164 14.07 4.90 -36.48
C ASP A 164 14.49 6.13 -35.63
N PRO A 165 15.52 6.88 -36.02
CA PRO A 165 15.99 8.03 -35.25
C PRO A 165 14.96 9.10 -34.95
N GLU A 166 14.07 9.40 -35.90
CA GLU A 166 13.05 10.43 -35.74
C GLU A 166 11.92 9.93 -34.83
N GLU A 167 11.56 8.66 -34.93
CA GLU A 167 10.65 7.99 -34.01
C GLU A 167 11.20 8.00 -32.57
N ARG A 168 12.50 7.73 -32.37
CA ARG A 168 13.12 7.77 -31.02
C ARG A 168 13.06 9.15 -30.38
N LYS A 169 13.22 10.22 -31.16
CA LYS A 169 13.07 11.61 -30.69
C LYS A 169 11.64 11.91 -30.25
N LEU A 170 10.63 11.30 -30.86
CA LEU A 170 9.22 11.44 -30.46
C LEU A 170 8.85 10.60 -29.24
N LEU A 171 9.49 9.45 -29.07
CA LEU A 171 9.23 8.51 -27.97
C LEU A 171 10.02 8.82 -26.69
N THR A 172 10.89 9.82 -26.74
CA THR A 172 11.75 10.20 -25.62
C THR A 172 11.61 11.69 -25.37
N HIS A 173 11.35 12.07 -24.13
CA HIS A 173 11.17 13.48 -23.78
C HIS A 173 11.46 13.75 -22.32
N VAL A 174 11.60 15.03 -21.98
CA VAL A 174 11.88 15.51 -20.64
C VAL A 174 10.60 16.08 -20.01
N ARG A 175 10.40 15.78 -18.73
CA ARG A 175 9.32 16.30 -17.90
C ARG A 175 9.92 17.10 -16.76
N GLN A 176 9.68 18.41 -16.77
CA GLN A 176 10.09 19.31 -15.70
C GLN A 176 8.88 19.67 -14.86
N VAL A 177 8.94 19.39 -13.56
CA VAL A 177 7.87 19.65 -12.60
C VAL A 177 8.38 20.45 -11.42
N LYS A 178 7.57 21.40 -10.95
CA LYS A 178 7.84 22.13 -9.70
C LYS A 178 7.59 21.20 -8.51
N LEU A 179 8.53 21.13 -7.57
CA LEU A 179 8.47 20.22 -6.41
C LEU A 179 7.86 20.88 -5.16
N ASP A 180 7.70 22.21 -5.16
CA ASP A 180 7.33 23.02 -3.97
C ASP A 180 6.03 22.58 -3.27
N ASP A 181 5.03 22.12 -4.03
CA ASP A 181 3.71 21.71 -3.51
C ASP A 181 3.50 20.18 -3.50
N LYS A 182 4.56 19.39 -3.72
CA LYS A 182 4.47 17.92 -3.64
C LYS A 182 4.89 17.44 -2.26
N VAL A 183 4.24 16.37 -1.78
CA VAL A 183 4.78 15.56 -0.68
C VAL A 183 6.13 15.03 -1.20
N THR A 184 7.21 15.65 -0.75
CA THR A 184 8.54 15.41 -1.30
C THR A 184 8.99 14.01 -0.90
N ASP A 185 9.19 13.17 -1.91
CA ASP A 185 10.10 12.04 -1.77
C ASP A 185 11.50 12.63 -1.51
N PRO A 186 12.13 12.40 -0.34
CA PRO A 186 13.43 12.99 -0.02
C PRO A 186 14.55 12.58 -0.97
N LEU A 187 14.33 11.56 -1.81
CA LEU A 187 15.25 11.15 -2.87
C LEU A 187 15.15 12.04 -4.13
N VAL A 188 14.03 12.70 -4.35
CA VAL A 188 13.78 13.55 -5.52
C VAL A 188 14.29 14.97 -5.24
N LYS A 189 15.54 15.22 -5.63
CA LYS A 189 16.20 16.53 -5.46
C LYS A 189 16.00 17.49 -6.64
N ASN A 190 15.79 16.94 -7.83
CA ASN A 190 15.61 17.70 -9.07
C ASN A 190 14.24 17.38 -9.67
N GLY A 191 13.53 18.41 -10.12
CA GLY A 191 12.22 18.28 -10.77
C GLY A 191 12.29 17.88 -12.24
N THR A 192 13.47 17.52 -12.76
CA THR A 192 13.70 17.21 -14.18
C THR A 192 13.87 15.71 -14.36
N PHE A 193 12.93 15.11 -15.09
CA PHE A 193 12.88 13.67 -15.37
C PHE A 193 12.94 13.42 -16.87
N SER A 194 13.46 12.27 -17.29
CA SER A 194 13.30 11.80 -18.68
C SER A 194 12.30 10.65 -18.76
N CYS A 195 11.61 10.53 -19.89
CA CYS A 195 10.56 9.57 -20.14
C CYS A 195 10.82 8.86 -21.46
N LEU A 196 10.82 7.53 -21.46
CA LEU A 196 10.87 6.73 -22.69
C LEU A 196 9.58 5.95 -22.82
N VAL A 197 9.00 5.97 -24.01
CA VAL A 197 7.74 5.32 -24.35
C VAL A 197 8.00 4.22 -25.37
N SER A 198 7.31 3.09 -25.24
CA SER A 198 7.35 2.03 -26.25
C SER A 198 6.60 2.45 -27.52
N ASN A 199 7.01 1.93 -28.68
CA ASN A 199 6.30 2.12 -29.95
C ASN A 199 5.18 1.09 -30.19
N ARG A 200 4.90 0.23 -29.20
CA ARG A 200 3.96 -0.89 -29.35
C ARG A 200 2.96 -0.95 -28.20
N TYR A 201 1.69 -1.14 -28.54
CA TYR A 201 0.63 -1.41 -27.57
C TYR A 201 0.66 -2.86 -27.07
N PRO A 202 0.30 -3.11 -25.80
CA PRO A 202 0.14 -4.45 -25.26
C PRO A 202 -0.97 -5.23 -25.98
N LYS A 203 -0.72 -6.52 -26.23
CA LYS A 203 -1.72 -7.44 -26.80
C LYS A 203 -2.78 -7.79 -25.75
N GLU A 204 -4.04 -7.55 -26.07
CA GLU A 204 -5.18 -8.00 -25.26
C GLU A 204 -5.36 -9.54 -25.38
N PRO A 205 -5.73 -10.25 -24.30
CA PRO A 205 -6.08 -11.67 -24.37
C PRO A 205 -7.31 -11.93 -25.26
N GLU A 206 -7.37 -13.11 -25.85
CA GLU A 206 -8.45 -13.50 -26.79
C GLU A 206 -9.75 -13.76 -26.02
N GLU A 207 -9.68 -14.56 -24.95
CA GLU A 207 -10.83 -14.94 -24.13
C GLU A 207 -10.98 -14.09 -22.85
N LYS A 208 -12.21 -14.06 -22.32
CA LYS A 208 -12.47 -13.43 -21.01
C LYS A 208 -11.98 -14.35 -19.89
N GLY A 209 -11.24 -13.79 -18.94
CA GLY A 209 -10.66 -14.54 -17.81
C GLY A 209 -9.22 -14.99 -18.05
N GLU A 210 -8.71 -14.88 -19.28
CA GLU A 210 -7.31 -15.04 -19.59
C GLU A 210 -6.51 -13.78 -19.31
N LYS A 211 -5.19 -13.95 -19.18
CA LYS A 211 -4.22 -12.88 -19.07
C LYS A 211 -3.08 -13.11 -20.05
N THR A 212 -2.63 -12.04 -20.68
CA THR A 212 -1.44 -12.06 -21.53
C THR A 212 -0.30 -11.40 -20.77
N ALA A 213 0.78 -12.13 -20.51
CA ALA A 213 1.95 -11.58 -19.86
C ALA A 213 2.84 -10.84 -20.87
N HIS A 214 3.36 -9.69 -20.46
CA HIS A 214 4.26 -8.86 -21.23
C HIS A 214 5.52 -8.59 -20.44
N LYS A 215 6.65 -8.61 -21.16
CA LYS A 215 7.96 -8.21 -20.64
C LYS A 215 8.43 -7.00 -21.41
N VAL A 216 8.91 -6.01 -20.67
CA VAL A 216 9.43 -4.77 -21.22
C VAL A 216 10.93 -4.72 -21.00
N TYR A 217 11.66 -4.30 -22.02
CA TYR A 217 13.11 -4.21 -22.02
C TYR A 217 13.54 -2.80 -22.40
N VAL A 218 14.33 -2.15 -21.54
CA VAL A 218 15.06 -0.93 -21.88
C VAL A 218 16.39 -1.34 -22.47
N VAL A 219 16.59 -1.06 -23.75
CA VAL A 219 17.77 -1.53 -24.51
C VAL A 219 18.58 -0.37 -25.06
N SER A 220 19.89 -0.59 -25.21
CA SER A 220 20.77 0.33 -25.96
C SER A 220 20.74 0.01 -27.46
N LEU A 221 20.48 1.03 -28.28
CA LEU A 221 20.55 1.00 -29.73
C LEU A 221 21.74 1.79 -30.30
N LYS A 222 22.53 2.45 -29.45
CA LYS A 222 23.68 3.28 -29.86
C LYS A 222 24.60 2.56 -30.85
N GLU A 223 24.98 1.33 -30.56
CA GLU A 223 25.92 0.57 -31.38
C GLU A 223 25.28 -0.07 -32.62
N TYR A 224 23.97 0.10 -32.82
CA TYR A 224 23.19 -0.46 -33.93
C TYR A 224 22.68 0.60 -34.90
N GLU A 225 22.96 1.88 -34.65
CA GLU A 225 22.63 3.00 -35.52
C GLU A 225 23.25 2.82 -36.92
N GLY A 226 22.41 2.87 -37.96
CA GLY A 226 22.86 2.80 -39.36
C GLY A 226 23.44 1.45 -39.79
N ILE A 227 23.37 0.41 -38.94
CA ILE A 227 23.91 -0.91 -39.24
C ILE A 227 22.88 -1.76 -39.99
N THR A 228 23.32 -2.36 -41.10
CA THR A 228 22.52 -3.38 -41.79
C THR A 228 22.75 -4.74 -41.16
N ILE A 229 21.69 -5.31 -40.58
CA ILE A 229 21.75 -6.62 -39.94
C ILE A 229 21.64 -7.72 -41.00
N PRO A 230 22.61 -8.66 -41.07
CA PRO A 230 22.59 -9.76 -42.03
C PRO A 230 21.32 -10.62 -41.95
N GLU A 231 20.80 -11.07 -43.10
CA GLU A 231 19.57 -11.87 -43.15
C GLU A 231 19.72 -13.29 -42.58
N ASN A 232 20.95 -13.80 -42.50
CA ASN A 232 21.26 -15.09 -41.91
C ASN A 232 21.32 -15.06 -40.37
N ALA A 233 21.15 -13.89 -39.75
CA ALA A 233 21.04 -13.80 -38.30
C ALA A 233 19.66 -14.27 -37.84
N GLU A 234 19.62 -15.13 -36.83
CA GLU A 234 18.37 -15.55 -36.19
C GLU A 234 17.96 -14.58 -35.08
N PHE A 235 18.96 -14.07 -34.33
CA PHE A 235 18.76 -13.15 -33.22
C PHE A 235 19.68 -11.92 -33.33
N VAL A 236 19.28 -10.84 -32.68
CA VAL A 236 20.08 -9.63 -32.46
C VAL A 236 20.27 -9.46 -30.96
N ARG A 237 21.53 -9.34 -30.51
CA ARG A 237 21.84 -9.15 -29.08
C ARG A 237 21.92 -7.69 -28.72
N LEU A 238 21.17 -7.26 -27.72
CA LEU A 238 21.23 -5.90 -27.20
C LEU A 238 21.61 -5.91 -25.72
N ILE A 239 22.26 -4.85 -25.27
CA ILE A 239 22.42 -4.55 -23.84
C ILE A 239 21.03 -4.21 -23.28
N CYS A 240 20.66 -4.86 -22.19
CA CYS A 240 19.43 -4.60 -21.45
C CYS A 240 19.76 -3.86 -20.16
N LEU A 241 19.37 -2.59 -20.06
CA LEU A 241 19.65 -1.75 -18.89
C LEU A 241 18.61 -1.89 -17.79
N TYR A 242 17.37 -2.20 -18.16
CA TYR A 242 16.27 -2.38 -17.22
C TYR A 242 15.17 -3.26 -17.82
N THR A 243 14.46 -3.99 -16.96
CA THR A 243 13.30 -4.78 -17.40
C THR A 243 12.25 -4.86 -16.30
N TRP A 244 10.99 -4.92 -16.71
CA TRP A 244 9.87 -5.20 -15.84
C TRP A 244 8.79 -5.98 -16.59
N GLU A 245 7.86 -6.55 -15.85
CA GLU A 245 6.76 -7.35 -16.41
C GLU A 245 5.42 -6.88 -15.86
N PHE A 246 4.36 -7.10 -16.64
CA PHE A 246 2.98 -6.86 -16.25
C PHE A 246 2.07 -7.81 -17.06
N ALA A 247 0.81 -7.92 -16.67
CA ALA A 247 -0.17 -8.71 -17.42
C ALA A 247 -1.37 -7.87 -17.85
N VAL A 248 -1.86 -8.12 -19.06
CA VAL A 248 -3.07 -7.51 -19.59
C VAL A 248 -4.25 -8.44 -19.39
N THR A 249 -5.32 -7.92 -18.77
CA THR A 249 -6.61 -8.58 -18.65
C THR A 249 -7.66 -7.84 -19.48
N LYS A 250 -8.64 -8.59 -19.99
CA LYS A 250 -9.81 -8.03 -20.68
C LYS A 250 -10.85 -7.46 -19.73
N GLU A 251 -10.85 -7.91 -18.48
CA GLU A 251 -11.74 -7.36 -17.47
C GLU A 251 -11.12 -6.12 -16.82
N PRO A 252 -11.91 -5.05 -16.66
CA PRO A 252 -11.51 -3.89 -15.88
C PRO A 252 -11.23 -4.31 -14.43
N CYS A 253 -9.95 -4.27 -14.05
CA CYS A 253 -9.48 -4.41 -12.66
C CYS A 253 -9.10 -3.05 -12.04
N ASP A 254 -9.45 -1.94 -12.71
CA ASP A 254 -9.10 -0.61 -12.25
C ASP A 254 -9.93 -0.19 -11.03
N PHE A 255 -9.45 0.84 -10.32
CA PHE A 255 -10.13 1.38 -9.15
C PHE A 255 -11.58 1.75 -9.45
N ARG A 256 -11.87 2.25 -10.67
CA ARG A 256 -13.22 2.60 -11.08
C ARG A 256 -14.13 1.37 -11.18
N ALA A 257 -13.66 0.28 -11.78
CA ALA A 257 -14.38 -0.98 -11.86
C ALA A 257 -14.58 -1.59 -10.47
N ALA A 258 -13.55 -1.53 -9.61
CA ALA A 258 -13.67 -1.92 -8.21
C ALA A 258 -14.77 -1.12 -7.50
N LEU A 259 -14.77 0.23 -7.62
CA LEU A 259 -15.82 1.09 -7.06
C LEU A 259 -17.21 0.77 -7.62
N LYS A 260 -17.33 0.46 -8.91
CA LYS A 260 -18.61 0.05 -9.52
C LYS A 260 -19.11 -1.31 -9.00
N ARG A 261 -18.21 -2.18 -8.54
CA ARG A 261 -18.56 -3.48 -7.92
C ARG A 261 -18.89 -3.35 -6.44
N ILE A 262 -18.60 -2.21 -5.80
CA ILE A 262 -19.01 -1.97 -4.41
C ILE A 262 -20.53 -1.82 -4.38
N SER A 263 -21.19 -2.66 -3.59
CA SER A 263 -22.60 -2.51 -3.26
C SER A 263 -22.73 -1.65 -2.01
N PRO A 264 -23.12 -0.36 -2.11
CA PRO A 264 -23.39 0.45 -0.93
C PRO A 264 -24.61 -0.11 -0.20
N GLY A 265 -24.51 -0.34 1.11
CA GLY A 265 -25.63 -0.85 1.90
C GLY A 265 -25.23 -1.48 3.22
N VAL A 266 -26.17 -2.19 3.83
CA VAL A 266 -25.96 -2.93 5.08
C VAL A 266 -24.88 -3.99 4.86
N LEU A 267 -23.95 -4.12 5.80
CA LEU A 267 -23.04 -5.26 5.83
C LEU A 267 -23.86 -6.53 6.05
N LYS A 268 -24.05 -7.31 4.99
CA LYS A 268 -24.88 -8.51 4.99
C LYS A 268 -24.21 -9.62 4.19
N ARG A 269 -24.51 -10.86 4.56
CA ARG A 269 -24.12 -12.02 3.75
C ARG A 269 -24.98 -12.04 2.48
N ALA A 270 -24.37 -12.26 1.32
CA ALA A 270 -25.13 -12.49 0.09
C ALA A 270 -25.94 -13.80 0.22
N VAL A 271 -27.22 -13.75 -0.14
CA VAL A 271 -28.15 -14.88 -0.03
C VAL A 271 -28.84 -15.03 -1.37
N ASN A 272 -28.82 -16.23 -1.95
CA ASN A 272 -29.61 -16.52 -3.17
C ASN A 272 -31.11 -16.39 -2.81
N PRO A 273 -31.89 -15.51 -3.48
CA PRO A 273 -33.32 -15.35 -3.19
C PRO A 273 -34.18 -16.53 -3.63
N GLU A 274 -33.70 -17.39 -4.52
CA GLU A 274 -34.49 -18.50 -5.07
C GLU A 274 -34.99 -19.46 -3.98
N GLY A 275 -36.29 -19.74 -4.02
CA GLY A 275 -36.96 -20.68 -3.12
C GLY A 275 -37.11 -20.23 -1.66
N LYS A 276 -36.74 -18.98 -1.32
CA LYS A 276 -36.84 -18.47 0.06
C LYS A 276 -38.11 -17.62 0.26
N PRO A 277 -38.76 -17.71 1.44
CA PRO A 277 -39.86 -16.82 1.80
C PRO A 277 -39.45 -15.35 1.77
N GLY A 278 -40.37 -14.47 1.37
CA GLY A 278 -40.11 -13.02 1.28
C GLY A 278 -39.72 -12.39 2.62
N GLU A 279 -40.33 -12.85 3.72
CA GLU A 279 -40.03 -12.40 5.09
C GLU A 279 -38.58 -12.70 5.49
N LEU A 280 -38.07 -13.89 5.16
CA LEU A 280 -36.67 -14.25 5.43
C LEU A 280 -35.72 -13.37 4.63
N LEU A 281 -36.05 -13.08 3.36
CA LEU A 281 -35.22 -12.20 2.54
C LEU A 281 -35.21 -10.76 3.07
N ASP A 282 -36.33 -10.28 3.60
CA ASP A 282 -36.43 -8.97 4.24
C ASP A 282 -35.55 -8.89 5.50
N ILE A 283 -35.65 -9.85 6.42
CA ILE A 283 -34.80 -9.92 7.64
C ILE A 283 -33.31 -9.92 7.27
N LEU A 284 -32.89 -10.76 6.32
CA LEU A 284 -31.50 -10.84 5.86
C LEU A 284 -31.06 -9.55 5.14
N SER A 285 -31.97 -8.89 4.42
CA SER A 285 -31.68 -7.62 3.74
C SER A 285 -31.36 -6.49 4.72
N ARG A 286 -31.92 -6.55 5.93
CA ARG A 286 -31.68 -5.64 7.07
C ARG A 286 -30.39 -5.94 7.83
N GLY A 287 -29.62 -6.96 7.42
CA GLY A 287 -28.31 -7.30 8.00
C GLY A 287 -28.36 -8.27 9.17
N TYR A 288 -29.53 -8.85 9.46
CA TYR A 288 -29.62 -9.94 10.42
C TYR A 288 -28.93 -11.19 9.87
N CYS A 289 -28.21 -11.89 10.73
CA CYS A 289 -27.65 -13.20 10.46
C CYS A 289 -28.00 -14.18 11.59
N PRO A 290 -28.28 -15.44 11.25
CA PRO A 290 -28.49 -16.46 12.26
C PRO A 290 -27.14 -16.85 12.87
N VAL A 291 -27.08 -16.92 14.20
CA VAL A 291 -25.91 -17.36 14.96
C VAL A 291 -26.31 -18.48 15.91
N ASN A 292 -25.41 -19.44 16.12
CA ASN A 292 -25.58 -20.44 17.17
C ASN A 292 -25.57 -19.74 18.53
N HIS A 293 -26.53 -20.10 19.38
CA HIS A 293 -26.73 -19.49 20.69
C HIS A 293 -26.85 -20.60 21.74
N ASP A 294 -25.85 -20.68 22.62
CA ASP A 294 -25.88 -21.53 23.80
C ASP A 294 -26.49 -20.73 24.96
N VAL A 295 -27.64 -21.16 25.45
CA VAL A 295 -28.40 -20.48 26.51
C VAL A 295 -27.84 -20.87 27.88
N ARG A 296 -28.10 -20.05 28.90
CA ARG A 296 -27.58 -20.24 30.27
C ARG A 296 -27.98 -21.56 30.92
N ASP A 297 -29.10 -22.15 30.53
CA ASP A 297 -29.55 -23.47 30.99
C ASP A 297 -28.83 -24.65 30.30
N GLY A 298 -27.89 -24.35 29.38
CA GLY A 298 -27.15 -25.34 28.60
C GLY A 298 -27.88 -25.78 27.33
N SER A 299 -29.10 -25.29 27.08
CA SER A 299 -29.81 -25.57 25.83
C SER A 299 -29.14 -24.86 24.65
N LYS A 300 -29.24 -25.47 23.47
CA LYS A 300 -28.67 -24.93 22.22
C LYS A 300 -29.80 -24.49 21.31
N THR A 301 -29.71 -23.28 20.79
CA THR A 301 -30.67 -22.71 19.86
C THR A 301 -29.97 -21.87 18.79
N VAL A 302 -30.75 -21.28 17.89
CA VAL A 302 -30.27 -20.31 16.90
C VAL A 302 -30.97 -18.98 17.20
N SER A 303 -30.22 -17.88 17.12
CA SER A 303 -30.75 -16.54 17.35
C SER A 303 -30.31 -15.59 16.24
N TRP A 304 -31.08 -14.54 16.05
CA TRP A 304 -30.75 -13.44 15.16
C TRP A 304 -29.72 -12.53 15.82
N TYR A 305 -28.69 -12.18 15.06
CA TYR A 305 -27.74 -11.13 15.40
C TYR A 305 -27.63 -10.13 14.26
N ARG A 306 -27.51 -8.86 14.61
CA ARG A 306 -27.23 -7.77 13.68
C ARG A 306 -26.27 -6.79 14.31
N GLY A 307 -25.33 -6.30 13.49
CA GLY A 307 -24.35 -5.32 13.94
C GLY A 307 -24.99 -3.97 14.30
N PRO A 308 -24.31 -3.16 15.16
CA PRO A 308 -24.83 -1.88 15.63
C PRO A 308 -24.84 -0.78 14.56
N TRP A 309 -24.10 -0.96 13.47
CA TRP A 309 -23.96 0.03 12.39
C TRP A 309 -24.94 -0.26 11.27
N ILE A 310 -26.09 0.41 11.33
CA ILE A 310 -27.16 0.26 10.33
C ILE A 310 -27.31 1.54 9.51
N PRO A 311 -27.47 1.43 8.18
CA PRO A 311 -27.58 2.58 7.28
C PRO A 311 -29.01 3.14 7.19
N TYR A 312 -29.88 2.82 8.15
CA TYR A 312 -31.28 3.24 8.18
C TYR A 312 -31.70 3.55 9.62
N GLY A 313 -32.69 4.44 9.77
CA GLY A 313 -33.19 4.83 11.08
C GLY A 313 -34.06 3.75 11.69
N GLU A 314 -33.73 3.34 12.92
CA GLU A 314 -34.59 2.51 13.74
C GLU A 314 -35.11 3.26 14.96
N LYS A 315 -36.27 2.86 15.43
CA LYS A 315 -36.85 3.39 16.65
C LYS A 315 -35.98 2.94 17.83
N GLN A 316 -35.19 3.87 18.37
CA GLN A 316 -34.39 3.59 19.55
C GLN A 316 -35.28 3.26 20.74
N MET A 317 -35.00 2.13 21.37
CA MET A 317 -35.60 1.83 22.67
C MET A 317 -35.01 2.75 23.72
N LYS A 318 -35.88 3.26 24.62
CA LYS A 318 -35.38 3.97 25.80
C LYS A 318 -34.46 3.04 26.58
N PRO A 319 -33.26 3.49 26.98
CA PRO A 319 -32.35 2.66 27.75
C PRO A 319 -33.05 2.25 29.05
N ARG A 320 -33.16 0.94 29.27
CA ARG A 320 -33.62 0.37 30.52
C ARG A 320 -32.42 -0.20 31.24
N TYR A 321 -32.29 0.14 32.52
CA TYR A 321 -31.29 -0.51 33.36
C TYR A 321 -31.61 -2.01 33.43
N ARG A 322 -30.57 -2.81 33.22
CA ARG A 322 -30.57 -4.28 33.26
C ARG A 322 -29.29 -4.72 33.94
N ILE A 323 -29.39 -5.80 34.70
CA ILE A 323 -28.28 -6.37 35.46
C ILE A 323 -27.55 -7.39 34.58
N PHE A 324 -28.29 -8.12 33.75
CA PHE A 324 -27.75 -9.16 32.87
C PHE A 324 -28.02 -8.85 31.39
N SER A 325 -27.17 -9.37 30.51
CA SER A 325 -27.35 -9.24 29.06
C SER A 325 -28.61 -9.90 28.55
N ASP A 326 -28.98 -11.03 29.13
CA ASP A 326 -30.02 -11.92 28.64
C ASP A 326 -31.40 -11.26 28.77
N GLU A 327 -31.51 -10.23 29.63
CA GLU A 327 -32.67 -9.36 29.73
C GLU A 327 -32.88 -8.46 28.50
N PHE A 328 -31.94 -8.47 27.54
CA PHE A 328 -32.02 -7.82 26.24
C PHE A 328 -32.25 -8.81 25.08
N TYR A 329 -32.65 -10.05 25.36
CA TYR A 329 -33.18 -10.92 24.31
C TYR A 329 -34.56 -10.43 23.89
N PHE A 330 -34.74 -10.23 22.58
CA PHE A 330 -36.03 -9.88 21.99
C PHE A 330 -36.58 -11.07 21.24
N TYR A 331 -37.69 -11.63 21.70
CA TYR A 331 -38.33 -12.73 20.97
C TYR A 331 -39.18 -12.18 19.83
N ASP A 332 -38.91 -12.65 18.62
CA ASP A 332 -39.75 -12.40 17.45
C ASP A 332 -40.77 -13.55 17.32
N PRO A 333 -42.06 -13.31 17.58
CA PRO A 333 -43.09 -14.34 17.55
C PRO A 333 -43.41 -14.84 16.14
N ASP A 334 -43.11 -14.07 15.09
CA ASP A 334 -43.44 -14.43 13.71
C ASP A 334 -42.46 -15.47 13.17
N CYS A 335 -41.17 -15.32 13.50
CA CYS A 335 -40.13 -16.29 13.11
C CYS A 335 -39.73 -17.30 14.20
N GLY A 336 -40.21 -17.12 15.44
CA GLY A 336 -39.95 -18.01 16.56
C GLY A 336 -38.49 -17.98 17.05
N MET A 337 -37.75 -16.91 16.77
CA MET A 337 -36.33 -16.77 17.11
C MET A 337 -36.10 -15.56 18.01
N MET A 338 -35.05 -15.63 18.82
CA MET A 338 -34.60 -14.48 19.62
C MET A 338 -33.66 -13.60 18.81
N ASP A 339 -33.78 -12.28 18.92
CA ASP A 339 -32.77 -11.29 18.55
C ASP A 339 -31.90 -10.99 19.78
N VAL A 340 -30.61 -11.31 19.66
CA VAL A 340 -29.60 -11.15 20.71
C VAL A 340 -28.71 -9.93 20.47
N SER A 341 -29.00 -9.09 19.48
CA SER A 341 -28.14 -7.97 19.07
C SER A 341 -27.86 -6.99 20.21
N TYR A 342 -28.88 -6.62 20.99
CA TYR A 342 -28.72 -5.74 22.15
C TYR A 342 -28.00 -6.42 23.32
N ALA A 343 -28.23 -7.71 23.54
CA ALA A 343 -27.51 -8.47 24.55
C ALA A 343 -26.01 -8.54 24.25
N CYS A 344 -25.65 -8.80 22.98
CA CYS A 344 -24.27 -8.76 22.49
C CYS A 344 -23.65 -7.37 22.63
N ALA A 345 -24.38 -6.30 22.27
CA ALA A 345 -23.91 -4.93 22.42
C ALA A 345 -23.66 -4.56 23.89
N TRP A 346 -24.55 -4.98 24.80
CA TRP A 346 -24.40 -4.77 26.23
C TRP A 346 -23.17 -5.48 26.78
N GLN A 347 -22.96 -6.76 26.43
CA GLN A 347 -21.78 -7.51 26.87
C GLN A 347 -20.48 -6.94 26.30
N LEU A 348 -20.49 -6.56 25.02
CA LEU A 348 -19.33 -5.93 24.39
C LEU A 348 -18.99 -4.62 25.09
N GLY A 349 -19.98 -3.77 25.38
CA GLY A 349 -19.79 -2.55 26.14
C GLY A 349 -19.17 -2.82 27.51
N ARG A 350 -19.69 -3.82 28.24
CA ARG A 350 -19.13 -4.25 29.53
C ARG A 350 -17.68 -4.70 29.41
N MET A 351 -17.34 -5.53 28.41
CA MET A 351 -15.97 -6.01 28.19
C MET A 351 -15.02 -4.85 27.85
N VAL A 352 -15.44 -3.94 26.97
CA VAL A 352 -14.66 -2.74 26.62
C VAL A 352 -14.44 -1.85 27.83
N SER A 353 -15.49 -1.61 28.63
CA SER A 353 -15.36 -0.84 29.89
C SER A 353 -14.44 -1.51 30.90
N MET A 354 -14.50 -2.84 31.03
CA MET A 354 -13.63 -3.61 31.93
C MET A 354 -12.15 -3.54 31.53
N ASN A 355 -11.86 -3.36 30.24
CA ASN A 355 -10.49 -3.15 29.76
C ASN A 355 -9.93 -1.77 30.20
N HIS A 356 -10.80 -0.80 30.50
CA HIS A 356 -10.41 0.51 31.01
C HIS A 356 -10.40 0.54 32.55
N LEU A 357 -9.26 0.18 33.14
CA LEU A 357 -9.08 0.10 34.60
C LEU A 357 -9.42 1.40 35.34
N THR A 358 -9.15 2.56 34.75
CA THR A 358 -9.48 3.87 35.34
C THR A 358 -10.99 4.03 35.52
N VAL A 359 -11.77 3.75 34.47
CA VAL A 359 -13.24 3.80 34.50
C VAL A 359 -13.80 2.83 35.53
N CYS A 360 -13.22 1.62 35.62
CA CYS A 360 -13.63 0.63 36.62
C CYS A 360 -13.40 1.13 38.05
N ARG A 361 -12.24 1.76 38.33
CA ARG A 361 -11.91 2.30 39.64
C ARG A 361 -12.86 3.43 40.04
N GLU A 362 -13.08 4.39 39.13
CA GLU A 362 -14.00 5.49 39.37
C GLU A 362 -15.43 4.99 39.61
N LEU A 363 -15.89 4.01 38.82
CA LEU A 363 -17.21 3.41 38.99
C LEU A 363 -17.36 2.71 40.34
N VAL A 364 -16.34 1.98 40.79
CA VAL A 364 -16.36 1.31 42.11
C VAL A 364 -16.34 2.33 43.25
N SER A 365 -15.50 3.37 43.16
CA SER A 365 -15.47 4.45 44.16
C SER A 365 -16.84 5.13 44.25
N TRP A 366 -17.41 5.51 43.11
CA TRP A 366 -18.73 6.11 43.03
C TRP A 366 -19.80 5.22 43.69
N ARG A 367 -19.81 3.90 43.42
CA ARG A 367 -20.75 2.96 44.05
C ARG A 367 -20.57 2.90 45.57
N LEU A 368 -19.33 2.83 46.06
CA LEU A 368 -19.04 2.75 47.49
C LEU A 368 -19.45 4.03 48.23
N ASP A 369 -19.17 5.19 47.64
CA ASP A 369 -19.55 6.50 48.20
C ASP A 369 -21.08 6.60 48.34
N HIS A 370 -21.82 6.21 47.31
CA HIS A 370 -23.28 6.23 47.33
C HIS A 370 -23.88 5.20 48.30
N CYS A 371 -23.30 4.00 48.41
CA CYS A 371 -23.73 3.02 49.41
C CYS A 371 -23.47 3.53 50.84
N SER A 372 -22.33 4.17 51.08
CA SER A 372 -21.98 4.77 52.37
C SER A 372 -22.93 5.92 52.73
N GLU A 373 -23.23 6.79 51.77
CA GLU A 373 -24.19 7.89 51.96
C GLU A 373 -25.61 7.39 52.19
N ALA A 374 -26.07 6.40 51.41
CA ALA A 374 -27.38 5.78 51.61
C ALA A 374 -27.50 5.10 52.99
N ALA A 375 -26.44 4.41 53.45
CA ALA A 375 -26.43 3.79 54.77
C ALA A 375 -26.47 4.84 55.89
N LYS A 376 -25.73 5.95 55.77
CA LYS A 376 -25.80 7.08 56.72
C LYS A 376 -27.20 7.68 56.77
N ASN A 377 -27.80 7.94 55.60
CA ASN A 377 -29.15 8.51 55.51
C ASN A 377 -30.19 7.56 56.14
N PHE A 378 -30.05 6.26 55.89
CA PHE A 378 -30.92 5.25 56.49
C PHE A 378 -30.75 5.17 58.03
N GLN A 379 -29.52 5.17 58.52
CA GLN A 379 -29.24 5.23 59.97
C GLN A 379 -29.80 6.51 60.61
N GLN A 380 -29.64 7.66 59.95
CA GLN A 380 -30.17 8.93 60.42
C GLN A 380 -31.70 8.90 60.48
N SER A 381 -32.37 8.34 59.47
CA SER A 381 -33.82 8.15 59.48
C SER A 381 -34.25 7.25 60.65
N GLN A 382 -33.58 6.11 60.87
CA GLN A 382 -33.91 5.22 61.99
C GLN A 382 -33.69 5.87 63.35
N LEU A 383 -32.66 6.72 63.49
CA LEU A 383 -32.43 7.47 64.72
C LEU A 383 -33.55 8.49 64.97
N LEU A 384 -33.97 9.22 63.93
CA LEU A 384 -35.07 10.17 64.01
C LEU A 384 -36.41 9.50 64.35
N ASP A 385 -36.70 8.33 63.76
CA ASP A 385 -37.92 7.56 64.04
C ASP A 385 -37.97 7.03 65.49
N ARG A 386 -36.81 6.86 66.14
CA ARG A 386 -36.70 6.39 67.53
C ARG A 386 -36.80 7.51 68.56
N ILE A 387 -36.87 8.78 68.16
CA ILE A 387 -37.08 9.91 69.08
C ILE A 387 -38.57 9.94 69.46
N PRO A 388 -38.94 9.72 70.73
CA PRO A 388 -40.34 9.66 71.13
C PRO A 388 -41.05 11.00 70.96
N ALA A 389 -42.29 10.96 70.47
CA ALA A 389 -43.06 12.15 70.09
C ALA A 389 -43.75 12.90 71.25
N GLU A 390 -43.73 12.41 72.50
CA GLU A 390 -44.45 13.08 73.61
C GLU A 390 -43.72 13.02 74.98
N GLY A 391 -43.38 14.21 75.50
CA GLY A 391 -43.77 14.64 76.85
C GLY A 391 -43.10 14.04 78.11
N LYS A 392 -41.80 14.30 78.33
CA LYS A 392 -41.14 14.82 79.57
C LYS A 392 -39.69 14.32 79.68
N ASP A 393 -38.82 15.31 79.83
CA ASP A 393 -37.35 15.27 79.82
C ASP A 393 -36.69 14.64 78.58
N VAL A 394 -36.57 15.47 77.55
CA VAL A 394 -36.04 15.12 76.23
C VAL A 394 -34.55 14.71 76.30
N GLY A 395 -33.79 15.22 77.27
CA GLY A 395 -32.34 14.99 77.36
C GLY A 395 -31.98 13.57 77.80
N GLU A 396 -32.66 13.04 78.82
CA GLU A 396 -32.39 11.70 79.36
C GLU A 396 -32.89 10.59 78.43
N GLN A 397 -33.97 10.87 77.68
CA GLN A 397 -34.52 9.96 76.69
C GLN A 397 -33.66 9.88 75.42
N LEU A 398 -33.11 11.00 74.95
CA LEU A 398 -32.17 11.04 73.82
C LEU A 398 -30.90 10.23 74.10
N ILE A 399 -30.32 10.38 75.30
CA ILE A 399 -29.14 9.62 75.70
C ILE A 399 -29.47 8.11 75.73
N ASN A 400 -30.60 7.73 76.33
CA ASN A 400 -31.01 6.33 76.42
C ASN A 400 -31.35 5.71 75.05
N ALA A 401 -31.93 6.47 74.12
CA ALA A 401 -32.25 6.00 72.76
C ALA A 401 -30.98 5.85 71.90
N CYS A 402 -30.07 6.84 71.95
CA CYS A 402 -28.80 6.79 71.23
C CYS A 402 -27.87 5.70 71.76
N VAL A 403 -27.80 5.50 73.09
CA VAL A 403 -26.98 4.44 73.71
C VAL A 403 -27.53 3.04 73.43
N ARG A 404 -28.87 2.86 73.44
CA ARG A 404 -29.48 1.57 73.03
C ARG A 404 -29.30 1.28 71.54
N ALA A 405 -29.40 2.30 70.68
CA ALA A 405 -29.11 2.17 69.26
C ALA A 405 -27.65 1.78 69.00
N ALA A 406 -26.70 2.38 69.74
CA ALA A 406 -25.28 2.01 69.69
C ALA A 406 -25.00 0.59 70.24
N GLY A 407 -25.73 0.15 71.28
CA GLY A 407 -25.59 -1.19 71.87
C GLY A 407 -26.13 -2.33 70.99
N GLN A 408 -27.18 -2.08 70.19
CA GLN A 408 -27.70 -3.04 69.21
C GLN A 408 -26.87 -3.13 67.92
N LEU A 409 -25.92 -2.22 67.72
CA LEU A 409 -24.98 -2.24 66.59
C LEU A 409 -23.75 -3.16 66.84
N VAL A 410 -23.67 -3.83 68.00
CA VAL A 410 -22.65 -4.86 68.23
C VAL A 410 -23.09 -6.15 67.53
N ALA A 411 -22.40 -6.44 66.43
CA ALA A 411 -22.39 -7.64 65.60
C ALA A 411 -23.34 -8.79 66.03
N GLY A 412 -24.48 -8.89 65.36
CA GLY A 412 -24.98 -10.23 65.03
C GLY A 412 -23.87 -10.93 64.24
N LYS A 413 -23.39 -12.07 64.75
CA LYS A 413 -22.62 -13.05 63.97
C LYS A 413 -23.28 -13.15 62.60
N GLY A 414 -22.51 -12.98 61.53
CA GLY A 414 -23.01 -13.26 60.20
C GLY A 414 -23.59 -14.67 60.18
N ASP A 415 -24.84 -14.79 59.75
CA ASP A 415 -25.35 -16.04 59.23
C ASP A 415 -24.53 -16.33 57.96
N GLU A 416 -23.43 -17.07 58.14
CA GLU A 416 -22.93 -17.99 57.13
C GLU A 416 -23.96 -19.13 57.06
N ASP A 417 -25.05 -18.92 56.34
CA ASP A 417 -25.84 -20.03 55.82
C ASP A 417 -26.50 -19.62 54.51
N ASP A 418 -25.87 -20.02 53.41
CA ASP A 418 -26.52 -20.49 52.19
C ASP A 418 -25.44 -20.92 51.18
N GLY A 419 -25.20 -22.24 51.13
CA GLY A 419 -24.55 -22.85 49.96
C GLY A 419 -23.54 -23.98 50.19
N ALA A 420 -23.63 -24.76 51.27
CA ALA A 420 -22.99 -26.08 51.29
C ALA A 420 -23.94 -27.12 50.69
N MET A 421 -23.60 -27.62 49.50
CA MET A 421 -24.22 -28.80 48.91
C MET A 421 -24.05 -30.00 49.84
N ASP A 422 -25.17 -30.63 50.17
CA ASP A 422 -25.19 -31.95 50.76
C ASP A 422 -24.69 -32.98 49.72
N SER A 423 -23.75 -33.81 50.15
CA SER A 423 -23.15 -34.87 49.33
C SER A 423 -23.22 -36.19 50.10
N GLY A 424 -24.26 -36.98 49.82
CA GLY A 424 -24.16 -38.43 49.74
C GLY A 424 -24.90 -39.28 50.79
N GLU A 425 -25.66 -40.23 50.23
CA GLU A 425 -26.02 -41.57 50.75
C GLU A 425 -27.25 -41.70 51.67
N LEU A 426 -28.44 -41.81 51.04
CA LEU A 426 -29.16 -43.09 50.84
C LEU A 426 -30.31 -42.95 49.83
#